data_AF-A0A6N8YDD8-F1
#
_entry.id   AF-A0A6N8YDD8-F1
#
_cell.length_a   1.000
_cell.length_b   1.000
_cell.length_c   1.000
_cell.angle_alpha   90.00
_cell.angle_beta   90.00
_cell.angle_gamma   90.00
#
_symmetry.space_group_name_H-M   'P 1'
#
loop_
_entity.id
_entity.type
_entity.pdbx_description
1 polymer ?
#
loop_
_entity_poly.entity_id
_entity_poly.type
_entity_poly.pdbx_seq_one_letter_code
_entity_poly.pdbx_strand_id
1 'polypeptide(L)'
;MTRLVVAVVVAALAMVGLAPVAAAQDVQEDAGGTPDRFADVTGGVHKPAIDALTERGLFDGTECGQDMFCPGDEMKRWTMAVWLVRVLDEAEPAAATESSFADVDTDNRWLAHIERLAELEVTTGCLVDPLRFCPDRSVDRAEMATFLERAFDLEAADPAGFADTAGNFHEANIDALAAARITVGCQSDPLRYCPDQPVTRAEMATFLARALGLVEIPAPADPAEGATVDGELSAGVETDAATDEPVDPTATDPTAPDPSMCRPPGTPYTTAGFPLPPEAAPSIGTMRVAVLFIDFPDAVATYRTQDEAALGLPYAEAYLEAVSYGRLDVEFVPLHGWLRAEHNFAEYLGEVDLGETRVFASAEAIRLADPSFDFTGIQTVMTVLPSSRFQAGDHTFGSAHTGEGEMTLLAGINTVPLDEPRDPNRGATSPRTSWPTAWG
;
A
#
# COMPACT_ATOMS: atom_id res chain seq x y z
N MET A 1 1.31 15.24 -33.28
CA MET A 1 2.61 14.78 -32.77
C MET A 1 2.42 13.34 -32.35
N THR A 2 3.20 12.46 -32.96
CA THR A 2 2.83 11.07 -33.27
C THR A 2 3.21 10.16 -32.10
N ARG A 3 2.24 9.45 -31.52
CA ARG A 3 2.46 8.40 -30.51
C ARG A 3 3.17 7.21 -31.17
N LEU A 4 4.34 6.85 -30.64
CA LEU A 4 5.11 5.70 -31.07
C LEU A 4 4.58 4.46 -30.36
N VAL A 5 3.92 3.57 -31.12
CA VAL A 5 3.55 2.23 -30.65
C VAL A 5 4.80 1.35 -30.80
N VAL A 6 5.34 0.85 -29.70
CA VAL A 6 6.45 -0.12 -29.72
C VAL A 6 5.88 -1.47 -30.15
N ALA A 7 6.15 -1.85 -31.39
CA ALA A 7 5.80 -3.15 -31.94
C ALA A 7 6.94 -4.14 -31.71
N VAL A 8 6.67 -5.23 -30.98
CA VAL A 8 7.58 -6.37 -30.83
C VAL A 8 7.74 -7.06 -32.19
N VAL A 9 8.92 -6.96 -32.81
CA VAL A 9 9.26 -7.65 -34.05
C VAL A 9 9.92 -8.99 -33.70
N VAL A 10 9.17 -10.07 -33.83
CA VAL A 10 9.71 -11.44 -33.87
C VAL A 10 10.25 -11.69 -35.27
N ALA A 11 11.58 -11.68 -35.44
CA ALA A 11 12.22 -12.02 -36.70
C ALA A 11 12.70 -13.50 -36.67
N ALA A 12 11.94 -14.36 -37.34
CA ALA A 12 12.38 -15.69 -37.72
C ALA A 12 13.19 -15.64 -39.02
N LEU A 13 14.38 -16.23 -39.06
CA LEU A 13 15.04 -16.60 -40.30
C LEU A 13 15.85 -17.89 -40.13
N ALA A 14 15.45 -18.91 -40.89
CA ALA A 14 16.19 -20.15 -41.09
C ALA A 14 16.93 -20.08 -42.44
N MET A 15 18.20 -20.47 -42.50
CA MET A 15 18.66 -21.67 -43.21
C MET A 15 20.20 -21.78 -43.33
N VAL A 16 20.69 -22.91 -42.79
CA VAL A 16 21.65 -23.89 -43.33
C VAL A 16 23.06 -23.45 -43.76
N GLY A 17 24.04 -23.90 -42.97
CA GLY A 17 25.36 -24.32 -43.44
C GLY A 17 25.81 -25.58 -42.69
N LEU A 18 25.89 -26.73 -43.38
CA LEU A 18 26.47 -27.96 -42.83
C LEU A 18 27.99 -27.81 -42.73
N ALA A 19 28.54 -27.99 -41.52
CA ALA A 19 29.95 -28.26 -41.28
C ALA A 19 30.08 -29.53 -40.42
N PRO A 20 31.15 -30.32 -40.58
CA PRO A 20 31.22 -31.70 -40.12
C PRO A 20 31.32 -31.81 -38.60
N VAL A 21 30.63 -32.81 -38.06
CA VAL A 21 30.70 -33.28 -36.68
C VAL A 21 32.14 -33.70 -36.36
N ALA A 22 32.85 -32.85 -35.63
CA ALA A 22 34.03 -33.25 -34.88
C ALA A 22 33.57 -33.83 -33.54
N ALA A 23 34.20 -34.93 -33.15
CA ALA A 23 33.84 -35.74 -31.99
C ALA A 23 33.62 -34.90 -30.72
N ALA A 24 32.49 -35.14 -30.06
CA ALA A 24 32.23 -34.68 -28.71
C ALA A 24 33.36 -35.20 -27.80
N GLN A 25 34.15 -34.28 -27.28
CA GLN A 25 34.94 -34.55 -26.08
C GLN A 25 33.99 -34.40 -24.91
N ASP A 26 33.97 -35.39 -24.03
CA ASP A 26 33.20 -35.40 -22.79
C ASP A 26 33.46 -34.09 -22.03
N VAL A 27 32.46 -33.20 -22.01
CA VAL A 27 32.43 -32.08 -21.07
C VAL A 27 31.98 -32.70 -19.76
N GLN A 28 32.97 -32.96 -18.92
CA GLN A 28 32.78 -33.25 -17.52
C GLN A 28 32.02 -32.08 -16.90
N GLU A 29 30.80 -32.33 -16.42
CA GLU A 29 30.02 -31.37 -15.62
C GLU A 29 30.85 -31.01 -14.38
N ASP A 30 31.59 -29.91 -14.48
CA ASP A 30 32.23 -29.30 -13.35
C ASP A 30 31.12 -28.64 -12.52
N ALA A 31 30.83 -29.21 -11.35
CA ALA A 31 29.88 -28.68 -10.37
C ALA A 31 30.44 -27.42 -9.66
N GLY A 32 31.08 -26.53 -10.42
CA GLY A 32 31.54 -25.22 -9.98
C GLY A 32 30.56 -24.16 -10.48
N GLY A 33 29.56 -23.82 -9.68
CA GLY A 33 28.70 -22.67 -9.95
C GLY A 33 29.54 -21.40 -10.13
N THR A 34 29.10 -20.50 -11.02
CA THR A 34 29.69 -19.16 -11.15
C THR A 34 29.81 -18.53 -9.76
N PRO A 35 30.99 -18.03 -9.35
CA PRO A 35 31.15 -17.45 -8.03
C PRO A 35 30.18 -16.28 -7.84
N ASP A 36 29.51 -16.26 -6.68
CA ASP A 36 28.55 -15.21 -6.33
C ASP A 36 29.21 -13.84 -6.42
N ARG A 37 28.59 -12.90 -7.15
CA ARG A 37 29.10 -11.53 -7.25
C ARG A 37 29.13 -10.83 -5.90
N PHE A 38 28.10 -11.05 -5.08
CA PHE A 38 27.93 -10.37 -3.80
C PHE A 38 28.15 -11.35 -2.64
N ALA A 39 29.04 -10.99 -1.73
CA ALA A 39 29.46 -11.83 -0.60
C ALA A 39 28.34 -12.10 0.41
N ASP A 40 27.33 -11.22 0.47
CA ASP A 40 26.17 -11.31 1.36
C ASP A 40 24.92 -11.91 0.69
N VAL A 41 25.04 -12.40 -0.55
CA VAL A 41 23.97 -13.11 -1.27
C VAL A 41 24.36 -14.58 -1.44
N THR A 42 24.39 -15.30 -0.32
CA THR A 42 24.85 -16.71 -0.25
C THR A 42 23.72 -17.73 -0.46
N GLY A 43 22.47 -17.28 -0.58
CA GLY A 43 21.29 -18.14 -0.74
C GLY A 43 19.97 -17.39 -0.55
N GLY A 44 18.85 -18.13 -0.50
CA GLY A 44 17.53 -17.59 -0.20
C GLY A 44 16.60 -17.41 -1.41
N VAL A 45 15.33 -17.10 -1.15
CA VAL A 45 14.26 -17.05 -2.16
C VAL A 45 14.45 -15.96 -3.21
N HIS A 46 15.19 -14.90 -2.88
CA HIS A 46 15.45 -13.77 -3.77
C HIS A 46 16.74 -13.92 -4.58
N LYS A 47 17.62 -14.87 -4.23
CA LYS A 47 18.92 -15.03 -4.88
C LYS A 47 18.82 -15.22 -6.40
N PRO A 48 17.93 -16.08 -6.95
CA PRO A 48 17.83 -16.23 -8.40
C PRO A 48 17.51 -14.93 -9.14
N ALA A 49 16.67 -14.07 -8.54
CA ALA A 49 16.34 -12.77 -9.10
C ALA A 49 17.54 -11.81 -9.06
N ILE A 50 18.28 -11.80 -7.95
CA ILE A 50 19.49 -10.99 -7.79
C ILE A 50 20.56 -11.44 -8.81
N ASP A 51 20.78 -12.74 -8.97
CA ASP A 51 21.77 -13.28 -9.91
C ASP A 51 21.40 -12.91 -11.36
N ALA A 52 20.15 -13.12 -11.78
CA ALA A 52 19.68 -12.81 -13.13
C ALA A 52 19.79 -11.30 -13.48
N LEU A 53 19.52 -10.42 -12.52
CA LEU A 53 19.63 -8.97 -12.71
C LEU A 53 21.09 -8.49 -12.63
N THR A 54 21.94 -9.22 -11.90
CA THR A 54 23.38 -8.96 -11.84
C THR A 54 24.06 -9.19 -13.19
N GLU A 55 23.70 -10.25 -13.91
CA GLU A 55 24.22 -10.53 -15.25
C GLU A 55 23.93 -9.41 -16.27
N ARG A 56 22.92 -8.58 -15.96
CA ARG A 56 22.51 -7.43 -16.76
C ARG A 56 23.14 -6.12 -16.30
N GLY A 57 24.02 -6.15 -15.29
CA GLY A 57 24.67 -4.97 -14.71
C GLY A 57 23.70 -4.05 -13.96
N LEU A 58 22.49 -4.52 -13.62
CA LEU A 58 21.44 -3.64 -13.08
C LEU A 58 21.88 -2.91 -11.81
N PHE A 59 22.68 -3.57 -10.97
CA PHE A 59 23.05 -3.08 -9.65
C PHE A 59 24.34 -2.25 -9.63
N ASP A 60 25.03 -2.12 -10.76
CA ASP A 60 26.36 -1.50 -10.84
C ASP A 60 26.36 -0.09 -10.26
N GLY A 61 27.20 0.14 -9.25
CA GLY A 61 27.37 1.43 -8.58
C GLY A 61 26.32 1.74 -7.50
N THR A 62 25.37 0.85 -7.25
CA THR A 62 24.32 0.96 -6.21
C THR A 62 24.51 -0.01 -5.04
N GLU A 63 25.68 -0.65 -4.97
CA GLU A 63 26.12 -1.50 -3.87
C GLU A 63 26.27 -0.70 -2.57
N CYS A 64 25.97 -1.32 -1.43
CA CYS A 64 26.15 -0.71 -0.10
C CYS A 64 27.61 -0.79 0.40
N GLY A 65 28.45 -1.57 -0.28
CA GLY A 65 29.85 -1.79 0.06
C GLY A 65 30.55 -2.60 -1.03
N GLN A 66 31.86 -2.78 -0.87
CA GLN A 66 32.64 -3.59 -1.82
C GLN A 66 32.12 -5.03 -1.81
N ASP A 67 31.63 -5.49 -2.96
CA ASP A 67 31.04 -6.81 -3.16
C ASP A 67 29.84 -7.11 -2.21
N MET A 68 29.09 -6.08 -1.81
CA MET A 68 27.94 -6.20 -0.90
C MET A 68 26.65 -5.68 -1.56
N PHE A 69 25.61 -6.53 -1.58
CA PHE A 69 24.29 -6.19 -2.11
C PHE A 69 23.39 -5.51 -1.08
N CYS A 70 23.53 -5.86 0.20
CA CYS A 70 22.66 -5.55 1.34
C CYS A 70 21.19 -5.93 1.10
N PRO A 71 20.86 -7.23 1.02
CA PRO A 71 19.53 -7.70 0.62
C PRO A 71 18.39 -7.25 1.56
N GLY A 72 18.68 -7.07 2.85
CA GLY A 72 17.71 -6.67 3.87
C GLY A 72 17.56 -5.16 4.05
N ASP A 73 18.38 -4.34 3.40
CA ASP A 73 18.25 -2.89 3.50
C ASP A 73 16.99 -2.42 2.77
N GLU A 74 16.34 -1.40 3.33
CA GLU A 74 15.16 -0.80 2.74
C GLU A 74 15.47 -0.10 1.41
N MET A 75 14.53 -0.20 0.48
CA MET A 75 14.63 0.37 -0.85
C MET A 75 14.43 1.88 -0.78
N LYS A 76 15.54 2.62 -0.88
CA LYS A 76 15.51 4.08 -1.01
C LYS A 76 14.99 4.51 -2.39
N ARG A 77 14.28 5.63 -2.43
CA ARG A 77 13.69 6.18 -3.67
C ARG A 77 14.74 6.43 -4.75
N TRP A 78 15.93 6.92 -4.39
CA TRP A 78 17.01 7.12 -5.38
C TRP A 78 17.48 5.78 -5.98
N THR A 79 17.61 4.73 -5.18
CA THR A 79 18.03 3.40 -5.64
C THR A 79 16.98 2.81 -6.58
N MET A 80 15.71 2.92 -6.21
CA MET A 80 14.58 2.50 -7.04
C MET A 80 14.59 3.22 -8.39
N ALA A 81 14.84 4.53 -8.41
CA ALA A 81 14.92 5.29 -9.66
C ALA A 81 16.02 4.77 -10.59
N VAL A 82 17.21 4.49 -10.05
CA VAL A 82 18.31 3.92 -10.83
C VAL A 82 17.91 2.58 -11.44
N TRP A 83 17.35 1.69 -10.64
CA TRP A 83 17.00 0.35 -11.09
C TRP A 83 15.85 0.36 -12.10
N LEU A 84 14.79 1.13 -11.86
CA LEU A 84 13.66 1.23 -12.79
C LEU A 84 14.09 1.86 -14.12
N VAL A 85 14.86 2.95 -14.11
CA VAL A 85 15.33 3.57 -15.37
C VAL A 85 16.19 2.62 -16.16
N ARG A 86 17.13 1.89 -15.52
CA ARG A 86 17.94 0.89 -16.21
C ARG A 86 17.11 -0.26 -16.79
N VAL A 87 16.05 -0.67 -16.09
CA VAL A 87 15.12 -1.69 -16.60
C VAL A 87 14.33 -1.17 -17.80
N LEU A 88 13.84 0.07 -17.74
CA LEU A 88 12.94 0.64 -18.76
C LEU A 88 13.68 1.10 -20.01
N ASP A 89 14.84 1.73 -19.86
CA ASP A 89 15.63 2.26 -20.96
C ASP A 89 16.66 1.24 -21.51
N GLU A 90 16.93 0.15 -20.77
CA GLU A 90 17.99 -0.83 -21.06
C GLU A 90 19.38 -0.19 -21.27
N ALA A 91 19.58 1.02 -20.74
CA ALA A 91 20.79 1.82 -20.89
C ALA A 91 20.89 2.86 -19.76
N GLU A 92 22.07 3.46 -19.61
CA GLU A 92 22.27 4.64 -18.75
C GLU A 92 21.60 5.87 -19.38
N PRO A 93 20.87 6.68 -18.58
CA PRO A 93 20.22 7.88 -19.09
C PRO A 93 21.26 8.94 -19.49
N ALA A 94 20.84 9.85 -20.38
CA ALA A 94 21.66 11.01 -20.70
C ALA A 94 21.91 11.86 -19.44
N ALA A 95 23.10 12.45 -19.32
CA ALA A 95 23.43 13.30 -18.18
C ALA A 95 22.45 14.49 -18.09
N ALA A 96 21.86 14.67 -16.91
CA ALA A 96 21.06 15.84 -16.58
C ALA A 96 21.96 16.95 -15.99
N THR A 97 21.65 18.21 -16.28
CA THR A 97 22.38 19.38 -15.75
C THR A 97 21.49 20.31 -14.93
N GLU A 98 20.19 20.02 -14.90
CA GLU A 98 19.16 20.76 -14.17
C GLU A 98 18.36 19.76 -13.34
N SER A 99 17.81 20.23 -12.22
CA SER A 99 16.95 19.43 -11.35
C SER A 99 15.56 20.03 -11.33
N SER A 100 14.55 19.20 -11.57
CA SER A 100 13.14 19.56 -11.41
C SER A 100 12.72 19.51 -9.94
N PHE A 101 13.47 18.79 -9.11
CA PHE A 101 13.17 18.55 -7.70
C PHE A 101 14.01 19.46 -6.78
N ALA A 102 13.34 20.21 -5.91
CA ALA A 102 13.95 21.19 -5.02
C ALA A 102 14.87 20.58 -3.94
N ASP A 103 14.83 19.27 -3.74
CA ASP A 103 15.64 18.51 -2.78
C ASP A 103 16.65 17.57 -3.45
N VAL A 104 16.92 17.75 -4.75
CA VAL A 104 17.94 17.01 -5.48
C VAL A 104 18.94 18.01 -6.09
N ASP A 105 20.15 18.05 -5.54
CA ASP A 105 21.21 18.92 -6.04
C ASP A 105 21.72 18.50 -7.42
N THR A 106 22.17 19.47 -8.23
CA THR A 106 22.65 19.21 -9.60
C THR A 106 23.95 18.41 -9.67
N ASP A 107 24.69 18.30 -8.57
CA ASP A 107 25.89 17.46 -8.44
C ASP A 107 25.58 16.05 -7.90
N ASN A 108 24.30 15.74 -7.64
CA ASN A 108 23.87 14.40 -7.28
C ASN A 108 24.18 13.43 -8.42
N ARG A 109 24.99 12.41 -8.14
CA ARG A 109 25.41 11.40 -9.12
C ARG A 109 24.25 10.64 -9.79
N TRP A 110 23.07 10.63 -9.18
CA TRP A 110 21.87 9.95 -9.68
C TRP A 110 20.83 10.93 -10.25
N LEU A 111 21.15 12.21 -10.36
CA LEU A 111 20.26 13.24 -10.92
C LEU A 111 19.63 12.78 -12.26
N ALA A 112 20.45 12.30 -13.18
CA ALA A 112 19.98 11.83 -14.49
C ALA A 112 18.93 10.72 -14.40
N HIS A 113 19.05 9.80 -13.44
CA HIS A 113 18.09 8.72 -13.25
C HIS A 113 16.80 9.24 -12.60
N ILE A 114 16.91 10.17 -11.66
CA ILE A 114 15.75 10.77 -10.99
C ILE A 114 14.91 11.59 -11.98
N GLU A 115 15.56 12.44 -12.77
CA GLU A 115 14.89 13.23 -13.82
C GLU A 115 14.29 12.30 -14.89
N ARG A 116 15.03 11.28 -15.32
CA ARG A 116 14.53 10.32 -16.31
C ARG A 116 13.30 9.54 -15.80
N LEU A 117 13.29 9.14 -14.53
CA LEU A 117 12.13 8.49 -13.93
C LEU A 117 10.89 9.40 -13.94
N ALA A 118 11.08 10.71 -13.75
CA ALA A 118 10.01 11.70 -13.80
C ALA A 118 9.54 11.96 -15.24
N GLU A 119 10.46 12.03 -16.21
CA GLU A 119 10.13 12.13 -17.64
C GLU A 119 9.34 10.93 -18.16
N LEU A 120 9.59 9.74 -17.60
CA LEU A 120 8.83 8.52 -17.87
C LEU A 120 7.48 8.49 -17.15
N GLU A 121 7.13 9.54 -16.41
CA GLU A 121 5.89 9.68 -15.62
C GLU A 121 5.70 8.58 -14.56
N VAL A 122 6.78 7.88 -14.19
CA VAL A 122 6.76 6.83 -13.16
C VAL A 122 6.67 7.46 -11.76
N THR A 123 7.31 8.63 -11.57
CA THR A 123 7.25 9.40 -10.31
C THR A 123 6.65 10.79 -10.54
N THR A 124 5.88 11.24 -9.55
CA THR A 124 5.38 12.62 -9.45
C THR A 124 6.05 13.40 -8.32
N GLY A 125 7.08 12.81 -7.69
CA GLY A 125 7.66 13.32 -6.44
C GLY A 125 6.93 12.85 -5.18
N CYS A 126 7.50 13.17 -4.03
CA CYS A 126 6.90 12.98 -2.70
C CYS A 126 6.11 14.20 -2.22
N LEU A 127 6.45 15.39 -2.75
CA LEU A 127 5.77 16.66 -2.52
C LEU A 127 5.72 17.41 -3.84
N VAL A 128 4.69 18.20 -4.04
CA VAL A 128 4.43 18.91 -5.32
C VAL A 128 4.68 20.41 -5.25
N ASP A 129 4.80 20.99 -4.05
CA ASP A 129 5.09 22.41 -3.86
C ASP A 129 5.86 22.68 -2.53
N PRO A 130 7.19 22.93 -2.59
CA PRO A 130 8.01 22.78 -3.79
C PRO A 130 8.05 21.31 -4.23
N LEU A 131 8.17 21.08 -5.54
CA LEU A 131 8.32 19.73 -6.10
C LEU A 131 9.56 19.08 -5.48
N ARG A 132 9.41 17.92 -4.83
CA ARG A 132 10.51 17.18 -4.17
C ARG A 132 10.46 15.70 -4.50
N PHE A 133 11.63 15.08 -4.59
CA PHE A 133 11.77 13.65 -4.88
C PHE A 133 11.89 12.80 -3.62
N CYS A 134 12.41 13.34 -2.51
CA CYS A 134 12.75 12.64 -1.27
C CYS A 134 13.69 11.44 -1.48
N PRO A 135 14.91 11.64 -2.01
CA PRO A 135 15.78 10.54 -2.47
C PRO A 135 16.08 9.47 -1.40
N ASP A 136 16.29 9.88 -0.15
CA ASP A 136 16.69 9.00 0.95
C ASP A 136 15.52 8.38 1.74
N ARG A 137 14.27 8.71 1.36
CA ARG A 137 13.09 8.08 1.95
C ARG A 137 12.98 6.65 1.42
N SER A 138 12.61 5.73 2.30
CA SER A 138 12.25 4.38 1.91
C SER A 138 10.92 4.37 1.14
N VAL A 139 10.72 3.33 0.34
CA VAL A 139 9.49 3.10 -0.42
C VAL A 139 8.73 1.93 0.20
N ASP A 140 7.49 2.18 0.60
CA ASP A 140 6.62 1.13 1.13
C ASP A 140 5.99 0.34 0.01
N ARG A 141 5.49 -0.87 0.32
CA ARG A 141 4.98 -1.81 -0.66
C ARG A 141 3.83 -1.24 -1.49
N ALA A 142 2.93 -0.48 -0.87
CA ALA A 142 1.84 0.20 -1.58
C ALA A 142 2.35 1.23 -2.60
N GLU A 143 3.30 2.08 -2.20
CA GLU A 143 3.93 3.04 -3.12
C GLU A 143 4.67 2.33 -4.25
N MET A 144 5.39 1.25 -3.92
CA MET A 144 6.10 0.41 -4.90
C MET A 144 5.14 -0.18 -5.94
N ALA A 145 3.92 -0.56 -5.54
CA ALA A 145 2.90 -1.05 -6.46
C ALA A 145 2.58 0.00 -7.54
N THR A 146 2.42 1.26 -7.15
CA THR A 146 2.20 2.35 -8.12
C THR A 146 3.42 2.58 -9.01
N PHE A 147 4.64 2.53 -8.46
CA PHE A 147 5.83 2.69 -9.29
C PHE A 147 5.95 1.59 -10.35
N LEU A 148 5.71 0.34 -9.97
CA LEU A 148 5.79 -0.81 -10.87
C LEU A 148 4.63 -0.83 -11.87
N GLU A 149 3.41 -0.47 -11.45
CA GLU A 149 2.28 -0.35 -12.36
C GLU A 149 2.54 0.68 -13.46
N ARG A 150 2.99 1.89 -13.11
CA ARG A 150 3.33 2.94 -14.08
C ARG A 150 4.53 2.58 -14.94
N ALA A 151 5.56 1.98 -14.34
CA ALA A 151 6.77 1.59 -15.06
C ALA A 151 6.47 0.56 -16.16
N PHE A 152 5.59 -0.41 -15.86
CA PHE A 152 5.29 -1.50 -16.79
C PHE A 152 3.96 -1.35 -17.52
N ASP A 153 3.23 -0.24 -17.33
CA ASP A 153 1.92 0.05 -17.91
C ASP A 153 0.96 -1.14 -17.73
N LEU A 154 0.83 -1.61 -16.48
CA LEU A 154 0.09 -2.83 -16.17
C LEU A 154 -1.41 -2.63 -16.36
N GLU A 155 -2.07 -3.66 -16.93
CA GLU A 155 -3.52 -3.62 -17.09
C GLU A 155 -4.22 -3.66 -15.73
N ALA A 156 -5.26 -2.84 -15.58
CA ALA A 156 -6.15 -2.89 -14.42
C ALA A 156 -6.76 -4.30 -14.27
N ALA A 157 -6.87 -4.76 -13.02
CA ALA A 157 -7.34 -6.09 -12.70
C ALA A 157 -8.50 -6.07 -11.69
N ASP A 158 -9.22 -7.19 -11.61
CA ASP A 158 -10.18 -7.45 -10.53
C ASP A 158 -9.45 -7.61 -9.18
N PRO A 159 -10.12 -7.36 -8.05
CA PRO A 159 -9.52 -7.49 -6.72
C PRO A 159 -8.85 -8.85 -6.49
N ALA A 160 -7.58 -8.82 -6.07
CA ALA A 160 -6.77 -10.02 -5.87
C ALA A 160 -7.07 -10.78 -4.57
N GLY A 161 -7.94 -10.21 -3.71
CA GLY A 161 -8.41 -10.87 -2.48
C GLY A 161 -7.45 -10.74 -1.28
N PHE A 162 -6.52 -9.79 -1.29
CA PHE A 162 -5.72 -9.47 -0.12
C PHE A 162 -6.60 -8.90 1.00
N ALA A 163 -6.47 -9.46 2.20
CA ALA A 163 -7.32 -9.11 3.34
C ALA A 163 -7.01 -7.73 3.96
N ASP A 164 -5.90 -7.09 3.56
CA ASP A 164 -5.34 -5.88 4.16
C ASP A 164 -5.12 -4.74 3.16
N THR A 165 -5.72 -4.80 1.96
CA THR A 165 -5.59 -3.75 0.93
C THR A 165 -6.84 -2.91 0.75
N ALA A 166 -7.99 -3.36 1.28
CA ALA A 166 -9.27 -2.68 1.13
C ALA A 166 -9.19 -1.23 1.65
N GLY A 167 -9.49 -0.27 0.78
CA GLY A 167 -9.47 1.16 1.11
C GLY A 167 -8.07 1.81 1.05
N ASN A 168 -7.03 1.06 0.69
CA ASN A 168 -5.72 1.62 0.38
C ASN A 168 -5.75 2.32 -0.99
N PHE A 169 -5.18 3.52 -1.10
CA PHE A 169 -5.17 4.26 -2.36
C PHE A 169 -4.46 3.53 -3.51
N HIS A 170 -3.54 2.63 -3.18
CA HIS A 170 -2.78 1.85 -4.14
C HIS A 170 -3.41 0.49 -4.47
N GLU A 171 -4.60 0.16 -3.92
CA GLU A 171 -5.27 -1.14 -4.06
C GLU A 171 -5.35 -1.62 -5.52
N ALA A 172 -5.84 -0.79 -6.43
CA ALA A 172 -5.94 -1.15 -7.85
C ALA A 172 -4.59 -1.50 -8.49
N ASN A 173 -3.51 -0.83 -8.07
CA ASN A 173 -2.15 -1.12 -8.57
C ASN A 173 -1.63 -2.43 -7.95
N ILE A 174 -1.95 -2.68 -6.68
CA ILE A 174 -1.62 -3.94 -6.01
C ILE A 174 -2.30 -5.12 -6.73
N ASP A 175 -3.56 -4.97 -7.10
CA ASP A 175 -4.33 -5.96 -7.86
C ASP A 175 -3.71 -6.20 -9.25
N ALA A 176 -3.33 -5.14 -9.96
CA ALA A 176 -2.64 -5.25 -11.26
C ALA A 176 -1.31 -6.00 -11.14
N LEU A 177 -0.52 -5.73 -10.09
CA LEU A 177 0.73 -6.45 -9.80
C LEU A 177 0.47 -7.94 -9.53
N ALA A 178 -0.60 -8.27 -8.82
CA ALA A 178 -0.96 -9.66 -8.51
C ALA A 178 -1.42 -10.40 -9.78
N ALA A 179 -2.24 -9.76 -10.61
CA ALA A 179 -2.67 -10.29 -11.90
C ALA A 179 -1.48 -10.52 -12.86
N ALA A 180 -0.51 -9.60 -12.87
CA ALA A 180 0.75 -9.74 -13.59
C ALA A 180 1.72 -10.77 -12.95
N ARG A 181 1.36 -11.34 -11.80
CA ARG A 181 2.18 -12.28 -10.98
C ARG A 181 3.54 -11.70 -10.56
N ILE A 182 3.62 -10.38 -10.43
CA ILE A 182 4.79 -9.67 -9.90
C ILE A 182 4.86 -9.86 -8.38
N THR A 183 3.71 -9.79 -7.70
CA THR A 183 3.59 -10.04 -6.26
C THR A 183 2.81 -11.32 -5.96
N VAL A 184 3.11 -11.94 -4.81
CA VAL A 184 2.34 -13.05 -4.23
C VAL A 184 1.79 -12.68 -2.84
N GLY A 185 1.96 -11.43 -2.42
CA GLY A 185 1.70 -10.99 -1.05
C GLY A 185 2.88 -11.26 -0.10
N CYS A 186 2.70 -10.88 1.16
CA CYS A 186 3.63 -11.11 2.28
C CYS A 186 3.25 -12.35 3.11
N GLN A 187 1.99 -12.77 3.05
CA GLN A 187 1.44 -13.90 3.81
C GLN A 187 0.35 -14.58 2.98
N SER A 188 0.26 -15.91 3.08
CA SER A 188 -0.67 -16.72 2.28
C SER A 188 -1.96 -17.12 2.99
N ASP A 189 -2.01 -17.05 4.33
CA ASP A 189 -3.21 -17.42 5.10
C ASP A 189 -3.31 -16.61 6.43
N PRO A 190 -4.24 -15.64 6.55
CA PRO A 190 -4.99 -15.07 5.42
C PRO A 190 -4.05 -14.45 4.39
N LEU A 191 -4.48 -14.42 3.13
CA LEU A 191 -3.74 -13.77 2.06
C LEU A 191 -3.61 -12.27 2.36
N ARG A 192 -2.37 -11.77 2.45
CA ARG A 192 -2.07 -10.36 2.78
C ARG A 192 -0.98 -9.78 1.88
N TYR A 193 -1.07 -8.49 1.61
CA TYR A 193 -0.09 -7.75 0.83
C TYR A 193 0.94 -7.01 1.69
N CYS A 194 0.57 -6.61 2.91
CA CYS A 194 1.33 -5.77 3.83
C CYS A 194 1.69 -4.39 3.21
N PRO A 195 0.71 -3.54 2.87
CA PRO A 195 0.93 -2.30 2.11
C PRO A 195 1.90 -1.30 2.76
N ASP A 196 1.90 -1.21 4.09
CA ASP A 196 2.65 -0.21 4.86
C ASP A 196 4.06 -0.68 5.25
N GLN A 197 4.48 -1.86 4.79
CA GLN A 197 5.85 -2.33 5.06
C GLN A 197 6.81 -1.77 4.03
N PRO A 198 8.03 -1.36 4.44
CA PRO A 198 9.07 -0.95 3.50
C PRO A 198 9.49 -2.14 2.63
N VAL A 199 9.73 -1.88 1.35
CA VAL A 199 10.28 -2.89 0.42
C VAL A 199 11.78 -3.02 0.66
N THR A 200 12.28 -4.24 0.82
CA THR A 200 13.73 -4.50 0.86
C THR A 200 14.34 -4.54 -0.54
N ARG A 201 15.66 -4.34 -0.62
CA ARG A 201 16.41 -4.46 -1.89
C ARG A 201 16.25 -5.81 -2.56
N ALA A 202 16.21 -6.89 -1.78
CA ALA A 202 16.02 -8.25 -2.31
C ALA A 202 14.59 -8.50 -2.85
N GLU A 203 13.58 -7.97 -2.17
CA GLU A 203 12.21 -8.04 -2.65
C GLU A 203 12.02 -7.25 -3.95
N MET A 204 12.60 -6.04 -4.04
CA MET A 204 12.55 -5.26 -5.27
C MET A 204 13.21 -5.98 -6.45
N ALA A 205 14.37 -6.63 -6.22
CA ALA A 205 14.99 -7.47 -7.25
C ALA A 205 14.04 -8.58 -7.73
N THR A 206 13.28 -9.18 -6.81
CA THR A 206 12.29 -10.21 -7.15
C THR A 206 11.13 -9.65 -7.97
N PHE A 207 10.61 -8.48 -7.62
CA PHE A 207 9.55 -7.82 -8.39
C PHE A 207 10.02 -7.54 -9.82
N LEU A 208 11.20 -6.95 -9.98
CA LEU A 208 11.78 -6.66 -11.30
C LEU A 208 12.03 -7.93 -12.12
N ALA A 209 12.62 -8.96 -11.51
CA ALA A 209 12.88 -10.21 -12.21
C ALA A 209 11.59 -10.91 -12.67
N ARG A 210 10.51 -10.85 -11.88
CA ARG A 210 9.20 -11.36 -12.26
C ARG A 210 8.56 -10.55 -13.38
N ALA A 211 8.59 -9.23 -13.27
CA ALA A 211 8.08 -8.33 -14.31
C ALA A 211 8.78 -8.56 -15.66
N LEU A 212 10.08 -8.87 -15.62
CA LEU A 212 10.90 -9.17 -16.79
C LEU A 212 10.88 -10.65 -17.23
N GLY A 213 10.15 -11.53 -16.52
CA GLY A 213 10.08 -12.96 -16.83
C GLY A 213 11.42 -13.72 -16.70
N LEU A 214 12.32 -13.26 -15.84
CA LEU A 214 13.68 -13.81 -15.68
C LEU A 214 13.77 -14.95 -14.68
N VAL A 215 12.74 -15.10 -13.85
CA VAL A 215 12.64 -16.16 -12.87
C VAL A 215 11.33 -16.90 -13.08
N GLU A 216 11.36 -18.22 -12.92
CA GLU A 216 10.13 -19.00 -12.91
C GLU A 216 9.30 -18.61 -11.70
N ILE A 217 8.06 -18.20 -11.97
CA ILE A 217 7.06 -17.99 -10.93
C ILE A 217 6.47 -19.37 -10.64
N PRO A 218 6.64 -19.93 -9.43
CA PRO A 218 5.98 -21.19 -9.10
C PRO A 218 4.49 -21.02 -9.37
N ALA A 219 3.90 -22.00 -10.07
CA ALA A 219 2.48 -21.97 -10.39
C ALA A 219 1.68 -21.76 -9.09
N PRO A 220 0.57 -20.99 -9.12
CA PRO A 220 -0.32 -20.92 -7.96
C PRO A 220 -0.66 -22.36 -7.56
N ALA A 221 -0.52 -22.67 -6.27
CA ALA A 221 -0.86 -24.00 -5.78
C ALA A 221 -2.32 -24.25 -6.15
N ASP A 222 -2.55 -25.20 -7.06
CA ASP A 222 -3.90 -25.67 -7.37
C ASP A 222 -4.54 -26.10 -6.05
N PRO A 223 -5.72 -25.57 -5.66
CA PRO A 223 -6.42 -26.03 -4.46
C PRO A 223 -6.96 -27.48 -4.61
N ALA A 224 -6.55 -28.20 -5.66
CA ALA A 224 -7.10 -29.49 -6.05
C ALA A 224 -6.08 -30.65 -6.11
N GLU A 225 -4.78 -30.43 -5.90
CA GLU A 225 -3.83 -31.55 -5.79
C GLU A 225 -3.44 -31.78 -4.32
N GLY A 226 -4.18 -32.73 -3.74
CA GLY A 226 -4.03 -33.18 -2.37
C GLY A 226 -2.63 -33.66 -2.05
N ALA A 227 -2.21 -33.31 -0.85
CA ALA A 227 -1.14 -33.98 -0.15
C ALA A 227 -1.43 -35.49 -0.07
N THR A 228 -0.79 -36.29 -0.93
CA THR A 228 -0.54 -37.69 -0.61
C THR A 228 0.62 -37.73 0.37
N VAL A 229 0.30 -37.63 1.66
CA VAL A 229 1.22 -38.07 2.72
C VAL A 229 0.89 -39.52 3.00
N ASP A 230 1.60 -40.42 2.33
CA ASP A 230 1.75 -41.80 2.80
C ASP A 230 2.60 -41.75 4.08
N GLY A 231 1.92 -41.66 5.21
CA GLY A 231 2.52 -41.55 6.53
C GLY A 231 1.51 -41.98 7.59
N GLU A 232 1.36 -43.29 7.71
CA GLU A 232 0.58 -43.99 8.72
C GLU A 232 0.89 -43.45 10.13
N LEU A 233 -0.05 -42.68 10.71
CA LEU A 233 -0.16 -42.44 12.15
C LEU A 233 -1.60 -42.67 12.54
N SER A 234 -1.85 -43.94 12.88
CA SER A 234 -3.07 -44.44 13.48
C SER A 234 -3.40 -43.69 14.77
N ALA A 235 -4.57 -43.03 14.79
CA ALA A 235 -5.38 -42.89 15.99
C ALA A 235 -6.84 -43.05 15.53
N GLY A 236 -7.43 -44.20 15.88
CA GLY A 236 -8.80 -44.52 15.51
C GLY A 236 -9.78 -43.55 16.16
N VAL A 237 -10.69 -43.03 15.35
CA VAL A 237 -11.98 -42.51 15.80
C VAL A 237 -13.02 -43.14 14.88
N GLU A 238 -13.85 -43.99 15.45
CA GLU A 238 -15.02 -44.57 14.80
C GLU A 238 -15.98 -43.44 14.41
N THR A 239 -16.36 -43.36 13.13
CA THR A 239 -17.41 -42.47 12.65
C THR A 239 -18.76 -43.14 12.90
N ASP A 240 -19.49 -42.71 13.93
CA ASP A 240 -20.93 -42.90 13.95
C ASP A 240 -21.55 -41.95 12.92
N ALA A 241 -22.38 -42.52 12.05
CA ALA A 241 -23.14 -41.80 11.04
C ALA A 241 -24.16 -40.88 11.73
N ALA A 242 -23.85 -39.58 11.81
CA ALA A 242 -24.79 -38.57 12.26
C ALA A 242 -25.82 -38.33 11.13
N THR A 243 -27.07 -38.65 11.46
CA THR A 243 -28.25 -38.29 10.69
C THR A 243 -28.37 -36.77 10.56
N ASP A 244 -28.63 -36.33 9.33
CA ASP A 244 -28.97 -34.96 8.96
C ASP A 244 -30.29 -34.54 9.64
N GLU A 245 -30.19 -33.93 10.81
CA GLU A 245 -31.30 -33.24 11.48
C GLU A 245 -31.05 -31.72 11.43
N PRO A 246 -32.09 -30.89 11.23
CA PRO A 246 -31.91 -29.46 11.09
C PRO A 246 -31.44 -28.85 12.41
N VAL A 247 -30.26 -28.22 12.40
CA VAL A 247 -29.74 -27.49 13.56
C VAL A 247 -30.55 -26.21 13.75
N ASP A 248 -31.28 -26.15 14.87
CA ASP A 248 -31.96 -24.96 15.34
C ASP A 248 -30.91 -23.91 15.78
N PRO A 249 -30.82 -22.73 15.12
CA PRO A 249 -29.84 -21.70 15.45
C PRO A 249 -30.06 -21.04 16.83
N THR A 250 -31.12 -21.43 17.55
CA THR A 250 -31.39 -21.00 18.94
C THR A 250 -31.06 -22.04 19.99
N ALA A 251 -30.61 -23.24 19.60
CA ALA A 251 -30.19 -24.27 20.54
C ALA A 251 -28.81 -23.93 21.15
N THR A 252 -28.81 -23.41 22.37
CA THR A 252 -27.59 -23.33 23.19
C THR A 252 -27.23 -24.73 23.68
N ASP A 253 -26.18 -25.33 23.11
CA ASP A 253 -25.56 -26.54 23.65
C ASP A 253 -25.01 -26.21 25.06
N PRO A 254 -25.56 -26.80 26.14
CA PRO A 254 -25.11 -26.52 27.51
C PRO A 254 -23.69 -27.03 27.79
N THR A 255 -23.10 -27.75 26.83
CA THR A 255 -21.73 -28.28 26.87
C THR A 255 -20.75 -27.48 26.01
N ALA A 256 -21.22 -26.49 25.23
CA ALA A 256 -20.35 -25.63 24.44
C ALA A 256 -19.46 -24.79 25.38
N PRO A 257 -18.15 -24.67 25.09
CA PRO A 257 -17.28 -23.78 25.83
C PRO A 257 -17.84 -22.36 25.79
N ASP A 258 -17.82 -21.67 26.94
CA ASP A 258 -18.23 -20.27 27.02
C ASP A 258 -17.50 -19.46 25.91
N PRO A 259 -18.23 -18.80 24.99
CA PRO A 259 -17.65 -17.98 23.93
C PRO A 259 -16.70 -16.90 24.45
N SER A 260 -16.83 -16.50 25.72
CA SER A 260 -15.92 -15.59 26.38
C SER A 260 -14.48 -16.12 26.46
N MET A 261 -14.27 -17.44 26.39
CA MET A 261 -12.95 -18.07 26.35
C MET A 261 -12.24 -17.91 25.00
N CYS A 262 -12.99 -17.63 23.92
CA CYS A 262 -12.46 -17.29 22.61
C CYS A 262 -12.23 -15.79 22.43
N ARG A 263 -12.48 -14.99 23.48
CA ARG A 263 -12.33 -13.54 23.44
C ARG A 263 -10.85 -13.19 23.63
N PRO A 264 -10.15 -12.69 22.60
CA PRO A 264 -8.74 -12.35 22.74
C PRO A 264 -8.58 -11.23 23.79
N PRO A 265 -7.57 -11.33 24.68
CA PRO A 265 -7.29 -10.27 25.63
C PRO A 265 -6.84 -9.00 24.88
N GLY A 266 -7.31 -7.83 25.34
CA GLY A 266 -6.86 -6.55 24.80
C GLY A 266 -5.35 -6.35 24.96
N THR A 267 -4.72 -5.72 23.97
CA THR A 267 -3.31 -5.31 24.06
C THR A 267 -3.19 -3.79 24.15
N PRO A 268 -2.17 -3.27 24.86
CA PRO A 268 -1.87 -1.84 24.78
C PRO A 268 -1.48 -1.50 23.33
N TYR A 269 -1.94 -0.35 22.83
CA TYR A 269 -1.60 0.22 21.50
C TYR A 269 -2.28 -0.39 20.27
N THR A 270 -3.18 -1.36 20.40
CA THR A 270 -4.02 -1.81 19.28
C THR A 270 -5.49 -1.75 19.64
N THR A 271 -6.36 -1.51 18.66
CA THR A 271 -7.83 -1.60 18.82
C THR A 271 -8.33 -3.05 18.76
N ALA A 272 -7.45 -4.02 19.04
CA ALA A 272 -7.77 -5.44 19.00
C ALA A 272 -7.86 -6.06 20.40
N GLY A 273 -8.77 -7.02 20.55
CA GLY A 273 -9.01 -7.72 21.80
C GLY A 273 -10.00 -7.02 22.72
N PHE A 274 -10.22 -7.62 23.90
CA PHE A 274 -11.16 -7.10 24.87
C PHE A 274 -10.69 -7.20 26.33
N PRO A 275 -11.15 -6.28 27.21
CA PRO A 275 -11.87 -5.06 26.86
C PRO A 275 -10.99 -4.17 25.97
N LEU A 276 -11.63 -3.42 25.07
CA LEU A 276 -10.90 -2.45 24.25
C LEU A 276 -10.24 -1.41 25.18
N PRO A 277 -9.08 -0.87 24.80
CA PRO A 277 -8.47 0.22 25.55
C PRO A 277 -9.47 1.39 25.67
N PRO A 278 -9.48 2.14 26.79
CA PRO A 278 -10.42 3.25 27.00
C PRO A 278 -10.36 4.32 25.90
N GLU A 279 -9.22 4.44 25.22
CA GLU A 279 -8.98 5.41 24.15
C GLU A 279 -9.53 4.96 22.79
N ALA A 280 -10.01 3.71 22.67
CA ALA A 280 -10.54 3.17 21.42
C ALA A 280 -11.91 3.78 21.07
N ALA A 281 -12.06 4.22 19.82
CA ALA A 281 -13.33 4.66 19.29
C ALA A 281 -14.39 3.53 19.35
N PRO A 282 -15.66 3.86 19.63
CA PRO A 282 -16.72 2.86 19.67
C PRO A 282 -16.88 2.19 18.30
N SER A 283 -16.98 0.86 18.29
CA SER A 283 -17.16 0.08 17.05
C SER A 283 -18.63 -0.27 16.75
N ILE A 284 -19.55 0.15 17.62
CA ILE A 284 -21.00 -0.02 17.49
C ILE A 284 -21.73 1.17 18.13
N GLY A 285 -22.98 1.41 17.73
CA GLY A 285 -23.81 2.53 18.19
C GLY A 285 -23.58 3.80 17.37
N THR A 286 -24.00 4.94 17.89
CA THR A 286 -23.79 6.24 17.23
C THR A 286 -22.48 6.87 17.71
N MET A 287 -21.60 7.19 16.78
CA MET A 287 -20.35 7.89 17.00
C MET A 287 -20.43 9.29 16.38
N ARG A 288 -20.34 10.31 17.20
CA ARG A 288 -20.31 11.71 16.78
C ARG A 288 -18.87 12.16 16.61
N VAL A 289 -18.56 12.67 15.42
CA VAL A 289 -17.22 13.07 15.02
C VAL A 289 -17.21 14.56 14.73
N ALA A 290 -16.45 15.33 15.52
CA ALA A 290 -16.27 16.75 15.23
C ALA A 290 -15.37 16.92 14.00
N VAL A 291 -15.78 17.74 13.03
CA VAL A 291 -14.96 18.00 11.83
C VAL A 291 -14.45 19.43 11.86
N LEU A 292 -13.14 19.58 12.04
CA LEU A 292 -12.46 20.86 12.18
C LEU A 292 -11.62 21.13 10.93
N PHE A 293 -11.82 22.29 10.31
CA PHE A 293 -11.08 22.68 9.10
C PHE A 293 -9.99 23.65 9.49
N ILE A 294 -8.72 23.30 9.27
CA ILE A 294 -7.57 24.13 9.65
C ILE A 294 -6.71 24.45 8.42
N ASP A 295 -6.25 25.70 8.32
CA ASP A 295 -5.30 26.15 7.31
C ASP A 295 -4.10 26.87 7.95
N PHE A 296 -3.04 27.09 7.18
CA PHE A 296 -1.75 27.56 7.70
C PHE A 296 -1.25 28.81 6.96
N PRO A 297 -0.43 29.66 7.61
CA PRO A 297 0.29 30.77 6.99
C PRO A 297 0.89 30.47 5.61
N ASP A 298 1.59 29.35 5.48
CA ASP A 298 2.23 28.84 4.25
C ASP A 298 1.30 27.98 3.37
N ALA A 299 0.23 27.43 3.93
CA ALA A 299 -0.76 26.60 3.25
C ALA A 299 -2.20 27.11 3.44
N VAL A 300 -2.51 28.22 2.77
CA VAL A 300 -3.82 28.89 2.84
C VAL A 300 -4.87 28.13 2.03
N ALA A 301 -6.05 27.95 2.62
CA ALA A 301 -7.19 27.35 1.94
C ALA A 301 -7.75 28.24 0.83
N THR A 302 -8.08 27.65 -0.33
CA THR A 302 -8.77 28.37 -1.42
C THR A 302 -10.25 28.00 -1.54
N TYR A 303 -10.65 26.84 -1.03
CA TYR A 303 -12.03 26.35 -1.10
C TYR A 303 -12.79 26.61 0.20
N ARG A 304 -14.13 26.58 0.14
CA ARG A 304 -14.95 26.73 1.36
C ARG A 304 -15.01 25.40 2.10
N THR A 305 -15.11 25.45 3.42
CA THR A 305 -15.21 24.25 4.26
C THR A 305 -16.44 23.40 3.95
N GLN A 306 -17.52 23.99 3.42
CA GLN A 306 -18.68 23.24 2.93
C GLN A 306 -18.35 22.40 1.70
N ASP A 307 -17.51 22.93 0.80
CA ASP A 307 -17.11 22.22 -0.41
C ASP A 307 -16.17 21.06 -0.05
N GLU A 308 -15.23 21.29 0.87
CA GLU A 308 -14.34 20.24 1.42
C GLU A 308 -15.14 19.14 2.15
N ALA A 309 -16.11 19.53 3.00
CA ALA A 309 -16.99 18.59 3.70
C ALA A 309 -17.79 17.71 2.74
N ALA A 310 -18.29 18.30 1.65
CA ALA A 310 -19.11 17.59 0.66
C ALA A 310 -18.32 16.55 -0.14
N LEU A 311 -16.98 16.66 -0.20
CA LEU A 311 -16.15 15.69 -0.89
C LEU A 311 -16.11 14.36 -0.12
N GLY A 312 -15.74 14.42 1.15
CA GLY A 312 -15.32 13.22 1.91
C GLY A 312 -16.31 12.70 2.94
N LEU A 313 -17.09 13.57 3.58
CA LEU A 313 -17.92 13.15 4.72
C LEU A 313 -19.02 12.14 4.33
N PRO A 314 -19.78 12.33 3.23
CA PRO A 314 -20.80 11.36 2.84
C PRO A 314 -20.21 10.00 2.47
N TYR A 315 -19.01 9.98 1.87
CA TYR A 315 -18.30 8.74 1.55
C TYR A 315 -17.82 8.03 2.81
N ALA A 316 -17.24 8.77 3.76
CA ALA A 316 -16.74 8.23 5.01
C ALA A 316 -17.88 7.64 5.88
N GLU A 317 -19.02 8.32 5.92
CA GLU A 317 -20.22 7.85 6.63
C GLU A 317 -20.71 6.53 6.02
N ALA A 318 -20.91 6.50 4.70
CA ALA A 318 -21.36 5.30 3.99
C ALA A 318 -20.37 4.12 4.12
N TYR A 319 -19.07 4.41 4.08
CA TYR A 319 -18.03 3.40 4.27
C TYR A 319 -18.08 2.81 5.68
N LEU A 320 -18.09 3.65 6.72
CA LEU A 320 -18.08 3.22 8.13
C LEU A 320 -19.37 2.48 8.51
N GLU A 321 -20.51 2.91 7.99
CA GLU A 321 -21.78 2.18 8.15
C GLU A 321 -21.73 0.80 7.48
N ALA A 322 -21.20 0.72 6.24
CA ALA A 322 -21.11 -0.53 5.50
C ALA A 322 -20.17 -1.55 6.17
N VAL A 323 -18.95 -1.13 6.55
CA VAL A 323 -17.96 -2.05 7.16
C VAL A 323 -18.33 -2.47 8.58
N SER A 324 -19.19 -1.72 9.26
CA SER A 324 -19.74 -2.10 10.56
C SER A 324 -20.95 -3.05 10.46
N TYR A 325 -21.39 -3.38 9.24
CA TYR A 325 -22.62 -4.13 8.96
C TYR A 325 -23.87 -3.41 9.52
N GLY A 326 -23.90 -2.08 9.45
CA GLY A 326 -24.97 -1.24 9.99
C GLY A 326 -25.01 -1.21 11.52
N ARG A 327 -23.92 -1.59 12.19
CA ARG A 327 -23.84 -1.55 13.67
C ARG A 327 -23.21 -0.28 14.20
N LEU A 328 -22.52 0.49 13.36
CA LEU A 328 -21.96 1.80 13.67
C LEU A 328 -22.65 2.84 12.77
N ASP A 329 -23.16 3.88 13.42
CA ASP A 329 -23.73 5.06 12.78
C ASP A 329 -22.81 6.25 13.08
N VAL A 330 -22.38 6.98 12.05
CA VAL A 330 -21.37 8.03 12.20
C VAL A 330 -21.98 9.40 11.90
N GLU A 331 -22.12 10.22 12.92
CA GLU A 331 -22.64 11.58 12.80
C GLU A 331 -21.47 12.57 12.71
N PHE A 332 -21.20 13.10 11.52
CA PHE A 332 -20.24 14.18 11.36
C PHE A 332 -20.83 15.53 11.79
N VAL A 333 -20.10 16.25 12.65
CA VAL A 333 -20.48 17.55 13.20
C VAL A 333 -19.44 18.59 12.74
N PRO A 334 -19.58 19.18 11.54
CA PRO A 334 -18.59 20.10 11.00
C PRO A 334 -18.68 21.50 11.60
N LEU A 335 -17.53 22.02 12.06
CA LEU A 335 -17.35 23.44 12.33
C LEU A 335 -17.00 24.16 11.03
N HIS A 336 -18.01 24.73 10.37
CA HIS A 336 -17.77 25.43 9.11
C HIS A 336 -17.06 26.77 9.32
N GLY A 337 -15.76 26.78 9.06
CA GLY A 337 -14.90 27.96 9.01
C GLY A 337 -13.43 27.51 9.09
N TRP A 338 -12.54 28.18 8.36
CA TRP A 338 -11.12 27.87 8.44
C TRP A 338 -10.54 28.38 9.75
N LEU A 339 -10.10 27.44 10.59
CA LEU A 339 -9.27 27.71 11.75
C LEU A 339 -7.88 28.05 11.25
N ARG A 340 -7.37 29.22 11.61
CA ARG A 340 -6.06 29.68 11.15
C ARG A 340 -5.00 29.29 12.17
N ALA A 341 -4.09 28.39 11.79
CA ALA A 341 -2.96 28.01 12.63
C ALA A 341 -2.05 29.22 12.94
N GLU A 342 -1.44 29.21 14.13
CA GLU A 342 -0.50 30.25 14.56
C GLU A 342 0.85 30.12 13.84
N HIS A 343 1.27 28.90 13.51
CA HIS A 343 2.55 28.61 12.87
C HIS A 343 2.38 28.08 11.43
N ASN A 344 3.46 28.15 10.65
CA ASN A 344 3.53 27.50 9.34
C ASN A 344 3.36 25.98 9.50
N PHE A 345 2.74 25.32 8.53
CA PHE A 345 2.62 23.86 8.51
C PHE A 345 3.98 23.18 8.65
N ALA A 346 5.01 23.73 8.00
CA ALA A 346 6.38 23.22 8.07
C ALA A 346 6.98 23.21 9.49
N GLU A 347 6.52 24.06 10.41
CA GLU A 347 7.01 24.09 11.79
C GLU A 347 6.48 22.90 12.61
N TYR A 348 5.30 22.37 12.26
CA TYR A 348 4.77 21.13 12.83
C TYR A 348 5.51 19.88 12.33
N LEU A 349 6.26 19.98 11.22
CA LEU A 349 7.10 18.90 10.69
C LEU A 349 8.45 18.79 11.41
N GLY A 350 8.90 19.85 12.09
CA GLY A 350 10.29 20.00 12.53
C GLY A 350 10.66 19.25 13.82
N GLU A 351 9.69 18.68 14.53
CA GLU A 351 9.90 18.19 15.90
C GLU A 351 9.33 16.78 16.19
N VAL A 352 9.13 15.90 15.21
CA VAL A 352 8.62 14.55 15.52
C VAL A 352 8.88 13.44 14.50
N ASP A 353 9.03 12.23 15.06
CA ASP A 353 9.02 10.92 14.40
C ASP A 353 7.74 10.75 13.55
N LEU A 354 7.81 9.99 12.46
CA LEU A 354 6.85 9.91 11.32
C LEU A 354 5.42 9.40 11.65
N GLY A 355 4.89 9.66 12.84
CA GLY A 355 3.50 9.38 13.25
C GLY A 355 2.83 10.47 14.10
N GLU A 356 3.57 11.42 14.67
CA GLU A 356 3.00 12.42 15.59
C GLU A 356 2.71 13.79 14.95
N THR A 357 3.22 14.07 13.75
CA THR A 357 3.08 15.36 13.04
C THR A 357 1.64 15.88 12.96
N ARG A 358 0.68 14.98 12.72
CA ARG A 358 -0.74 15.30 12.54
C ARG A 358 -1.51 15.39 13.87
N VAL A 359 -0.95 14.85 14.96
CA VAL A 359 -1.46 15.00 16.33
C VAL A 359 -1.38 16.46 16.76
N PHE A 360 -0.28 17.14 16.45
CA PHE A 360 -0.07 18.55 16.82
C PHE A 360 -0.97 19.53 16.07
N ALA A 361 -1.15 19.34 14.76
CA ALA A 361 -2.11 20.14 13.99
C ALA A 361 -3.56 19.95 14.50
N SER A 362 -3.92 18.73 14.92
CA SER A 362 -5.24 18.44 15.47
C SER A 362 -5.44 19.04 16.87
N ALA A 363 -4.41 18.99 17.72
CA ALA A 363 -4.44 19.63 19.04
C ALA A 363 -4.63 21.15 18.93
N GLU A 364 -3.98 21.79 17.95
CA GLU A 364 -4.20 23.21 17.70
C GLU A 364 -5.58 23.51 17.10
N ALA A 365 -6.04 22.71 16.14
CA ALA A 365 -7.39 22.85 15.59
C ALA A 365 -8.44 22.81 16.71
N ILE A 366 -8.30 21.89 17.66
CA ILE A 366 -9.17 21.83 18.84
C ILE A 366 -9.07 23.10 19.68
N ARG A 367 -7.86 23.56 20.01
CA ARG A 367 -7.65 24.80 20.78
C ARG A 367 -8.28 26.03 20.10
N LEU A 368 -8.17 26.12 18.78
CA LEU A 368 -8.76 27.20 17.99
C LEU A 368 -10.29 27.09 17.91
N ALA A 369 -10.82 25.86 17.91
CA ALA A 369 -12.25 25.57 17.85
C ALA A 369 -12.96 25.73 19.20
N ASP A 370 -12.29 25.43 20.32
CA ASP A 370 -12.81 25.39 21.70
C ASP A 370 -13.71 26.60 22.08
N PRO A 371 -13.39 27.86 21.71
CA PRO A 371 -14.27 28.99 22.02
C PRO A 371 -15.58 29.03 21.22
N SER A 372 -15.71 28.23 20.17
CA SER A 372 -16.73 28.33 19.14
C SER A 372 -17.42 27.00 18.76
N PHE A 373 -16.99 25.89 19.36
CA PHE A 373 -17.49 24.55 19.10
C PHE A 373 -17.70 23.79 20.41
N ASP A 374 -18.88 23.20 20.57
CA ASP A 374 -19.23 22.39 21.75
C ASP A 374 -18.79 20.94 21.51
N PHE A 375 -17.82 20.48 22.30
CA PHE A 375 -17.30 19.12 22.19
C PHE A 375 -18.08 18.12 23.06
N THR A 376 -19.11 18.56 23.78
CA THR A 376 -19.96 17.69 24.60
C THR A 376 -20.55 16.55 23.76
N GLY A 377 -20.21 15.32 24.12
CA GLY A 377 -20.71 14.13 23.45
C GLY A 377 -20.09 13.85 22.08
N ILE A 378 -18.96 14.49 21.75
CA ILE A 378 -18.09 14.11 20.63
C ILE A 378 -17.14 13.00 21.10
N GLN A 379 -17.06 11.90 20.35
CA GLN A 379 -16.18 10.78 20.68
C GLN A 379 -14.83 10.87 19.98
N THR A 380 -14.75 11.62 18.88
CA THR A 380 -13.56 11.72 18.05
C THR A 380 -13.52 13.05 17.33
N VAL A 381 -12.32 13.61 17.17
CA VAL A 381 -12.10 14.79 16.33
C VAL A 381 -11.42 14.38 15.04
N MET A 382 -11.96 14.88 13.93
CA MET A 382 -11.39 14.82 12.59
C MET A 382 -10.93 16.20 12.15
N THR A 383 -9.65 16.31 11.79
CA THR A 383 -9.07 17.53 11.24
C THR A 383 -8.98 17.42 9.71
N VAL A 384 -9.50 18.43 9.00
CA VAL A 384 -9.48 18.54 7.54
C VAL A 384 -8.52 19.64 7.13
N LEU A 385 -7.58 19.28 6.25
CA LEU A 385 -6.62 20.19 5.64
C LEU A 385 -7.14 20.67 4.27
N PRO A 386 -6.73 21.86 3.80
CA PRO A 386 -7.18 22.39 2.52
C PRO A 386 -6.69 21.56 1.34
N SER A 387 -7.61 21.02 0.55
CA SER A 387 -7.29 20.20 -0.63
C SER A 387 -6.53 20.98 -1.70
N SER A 388 -6.61 22.32 -1.65
CA SER A 388 -5.87 23.22 -2.52
C SER A 388 -4.35 23.23 -2.31
N ARG A 389 -3.88 22.74 -1.16
CA ARG A 389 -2.44 22.71 -0.80
C ARG A 389 -1.94 21.32 -0.47
N PHE A 390 -2.83 20.44 -0.06
CA PHE A 390 -2.49 19.08 0.36
C PHE A 390 -3.20 18.08 -0.54
N GLN A 391 -2.44 17.20 -1.20
CA GLN A 391 -2.97 15.96 -1.76
C GLN A 391 -3.08 14.97 -0.60
N ALA A 392 -4.29 14.64 -0.18
CA ALA A 392 -4.52 13.87 1.03
C ALA A 392 -4.36 12.36 0.82
N GLY A 393 -3.82 11.69 1.85
CA GLY A 393 -3.72 10.25 1.98
C GLY A 393 -2.79 9.92 3.14
N ASP A 394 -3.35 9.82 4.36
CA ASP A 394 -2.88 9.00 5.51
C ASP A 394 -3.54 9.50 6.82
N HIS A 395 -3.78 8.57 7.76
CA HIS A 395 -4.49 8.78 9.03
C HIS A 395 -3.55 8.55 10.22
N THR A 396 -3.54 9.46 11.20
CA THR A 396 -2.79 9.27 12.45
C THR A 396 -3.72 9.34 13.66
N PHE A 397 -3.43 8.54 14.68
CA PHE A 397 -4.17 8.48 15.94
C PHE A 397 -3.43 9.23 17.06
N GLY A 398 -4.14 9.89 17.97
CA GLY A 398 -3.57 10.55 19.15
C GLY A 398 -4.62 10.95 20.19
N SER A 399 -4.25 11.67 21.25
CA SER A 399 -5.18 12.29 22.20
C SER A 399 -4.86 13.76 22.47
N ALA A 400 -5.88 14.58 22.76
CA ALA A 400 -5.74 15.99 23.14
C ALA A 400 -6.66 16.34 24.31
N HIS A 401 -6.27 17.33 25.12
CA HIS A 401 -7.04 17.78 26.29
C HIS A 401 -7.81 19.07 26.01
N THR A 402 -9.09 19.12 26.38
CA THR A 402 -9.96 20.32 26.32
C THR A 402 -10.41 20.73 27.72
N GLY A 403 -11.09 21.88 27.82
CA GLY A 403 -11.78 22.29 29.06
C GLY A 403 -12.90 21.33 29.51
N GLU A 404 -13.31 20.42 28.63
CA GLU A 404 -14.43 19.48 28.81
C GLU A 404 -13.97 18.02 29.03
N GLY A 405 -12.69 17.70 28.79
CA GLY A 405 -12.10 16.37 28.97
C GLY A 405 -10.98 16.02 27.99
N GLU A 406 -10.47 14.79 28.07
CA GLU A 406 -9.53 14.22 27.09
C GLU A 406 -10.30 13.67 25.87
N MET A 407 -9.83 13.99 24.67
CA MET A 407 -10.46 13.61 23.40
C MET A 407 -9.50 12.78 22.53
N THR A 408 -10.03 11.76 21.88
CA THR A 408 -9.30 10.96 20.88
C THR A 408 -9.25 11.69 19.54
N LEU A 409 -8.07 11.73 18.94
CA LEU A 409 -7.77 12.36 17.65
C LEU A 409 -7.76 11.29 16.55
N LEU A 410 -8.51 11.54 15.48
CA LEU A 410 -8.34 10.87 14.19
C LEU A 410 -7.96 11.95 13.16
N ALA A 411 -6.75 11.89 12.62
CA ALA A 411 -6.36 12.86 11.61
C ALA A 411 -6.81 12.41 10.20
N GLY A 412 -7.55 13.29 9.51
CA GLY A 412 -7.65 13.37 8.04
C GLY A 412 -8.82 12.65 7.35
N ILE A 413 -9.58 13.38 6.51
CA ILE A 413 -10.08 12.94 5.19
C ILE A 413 -10.15 14.16 4.25
N ASN A 414 -9.65 14.03 3.02
CA ASN A 414 -10.25 14.75 1.87
C ASN A 414 -10.07 13.96 0.55
N THR A 415 -11.15 13.84 -0.23
CA THR A 415 -11.32 12.78 -1.26
C THR A 415 -11.44 13.33 -2.69
N VAL A 416 -10.30 13.65 -3.29
CA VAL A 416 -10.06 14.00 -4.73
C VAL A 416 -10.16 15.51 -5.05
N PRO A 417 -9.39 16.03 -6.04
CA PRO A 417 -9.44 17.43 -6.46
C PRO A 417 -10.79 17.85 -7.09
N LEU A 418 -11.13 19.14 -6.96
CA LEU A 418 -12.35 19.76 -7.52
C LEU A 418 -12.41 19.83 -9.05
N ASP A 419 -11.32 19.45 -9.74
CA ASP A 419 -11.15 19.66 -11.17
C ASP A 419 -11.61 18.45 -12.02
N GLU A 420 -11.93 17.32 -11.40
CA GLU A 420 -12.49 16.15 -12.09
C GLU A 420 -14.03 16.17 -12.09
N PRO A 421 -14.68 16.15 -13.27
CA PRO A 421 -16.13 16.04 -13.34
C PRO A 421 -16.55 14.61 -12.94
N ARG A 422 -17.17 14.48 -11.76
CA ARG A 422 -17.74 13.21 -11.31
C ARG A 422 -19.13 12.98 -11.89
N ASP A 423 -19.35 11.77 -12.40
CA ASP A 423 -20.67 11.25 -12.77
C ASP A 423 -21.46 10.90 -11.48
N PRO A 424 -22.57 11.58 -11.20
CA PRO A 424 -23.37 11.33 -9.99
C PRO A 424 -24.05 9.95 -9.95
N ASN A 425 -23.98 9.14 -11.01
CA ASN A 425 -24.66 7.84 -11.09
C ASN A 425 -23.74 6.62 -11.03
N ARG A 426 -22.42 6.75 -10.85
CA ARG A 426 -21.51 5.60 -10.84
C ARG A 426 -21.74 4.62 -9.67
N GLY A 427 -22.50 5.01 -8.64
CA GLY A 427 -22.95 4.14 -7.54
C GLY A 427 -24.44 3.75 -7.59
N ALA A 428 -25.21 4.19 -8.59
CA ALA A 428 -26.68 4.09 -8.58
C ALA A 428 -27.28 3.05 -9.54
N THR A 429 -26.46 2.23 -10.21
CA THR A 429 -26.96 1.14 -11.06
C THR A 429 -26.41 -0.21 -10.64
N SER A 430 -26.78 -0.66 -9.44
CA SER A 430 -27.13 -2.06 -9.28
C SER A 430 -28.65 -2.17 -9.48
N PRO A 431 -29.17 -2.96 -10.44
CA PRO A 431 -30.59 -3.23 -10.47
C PRO A 431 -30.95 -3.90 -9.13
N ARG A 432 -32.02 -3.42 -8.48
CA ARG A 432 -32.67 -4.15 -7.39
C ARG A 432 -33.12 -5.51 -7.94
N THR A 433 -32.25 -6.51 -7.94
CA THR A 433 -32.63 -7.90 -8.10
C THR A 433 -33.31 -8.30 -6.80
N SER A 434 -34.63 -8.30 -6.86
CA SER A 434 -35.51 -9.01 -5.93
C SER A 434 -34.90 -10.37 -5.59
N TRP A 435 -34.66 -10.60 -4.32
CA TRP A 435 -34.39 -11.93 -3.77
C TRP A 435 -35.51 -12.89 -4.17
N PRO A 436 -35.23 -14.07 -4.73
CA PRO A 436 -36.24 -15.08 -4.91
C PRO A 436 -36.68 -15.60 -3.53
N THR A 437 -37.94 -15.35 -3.21
CA THR A 437 -38.69 -16.09 -2.19
C THR A 437 -38.98 -17.47 -2.76
N ALA A 438 -38.22 -18.49 -2.35
CA ALA A 438 -38.60 -19.89 -2.52
C ALA A 438 -37.79 -20.80 -1.58
N TRP A 439 -38.32 -21.00 -0.38
CA TRP A 439 -38.25 -22.29 0.29
C TRP A 439 -39.66 -22.89 0.22
N GLY A 440 -39.76 -24.04 -0.43
CA GLY A 440 -40.91 -24.93 -0.45
C GLY A 440 -40.41 -26.35 -0.27
#